data_AF-A0A0Q0GET5-F1
#
_entry.id   AF-A0A0Q0GET5-F1
#
_cell.length_a   1.000
_cell.length_b   1.000
_cell.length_c   1.000
_cell.angle_alpha   90.00
_cell.angle_beta   90.00
_cell.angle_gamma   90.00
#
_symmetry.space_group_name_H-M   'P 1'
#
loop_
_entity.id
_entity.type
_entity.pdbx_description
1 polymer ?
#
loop_
_entity_poly.entity_id
_entity_poly.type
_entity_poly.pdbx_seq_one_letter_code
_entity_poly.pdbx_strand_id
1 'polypeptide(L)'
;MGRHNMAVDHLAPNTFDQLLFNFCQVNQINPLDVVVGSRDGVVAFLEDTNLRIAWEGYHLKHARLRIISKTGNLKLPKPPIPWTAVCSPL
;
A
#
# COMPACT_ATOMS: atom_id res chain seq x y z
N MET A 1 -43.07 -1.01 0.44
CA MET A 1 -41.94 -1.85 0.87
C MET A 1 -40.65 -1.12 0.56
N GLY A 2 -40.04 -0.53 1.59
CA GLY A 2 -38.91 0.39 1.44
C GLY A 2 -37.62 -0.36 1.11
N ARG A 3 -36.86 0.17 0.14
CA ARG A 3 -35.49 -0.26 -0.15
C ARG A 3 -34.66 -0.01 1.11
N HIS A 4 -34.25 -1.08 1.79
CA HIS A 4 -33.32 -1.01 2.90
C HIS A 4 -32.00 -0.41 2.39
N ASN A 5 -31.71 0.83 2.80
CA ASN A 5 -30.38 1.42 2.70
C ASN A 5 -29.46 0.62 3.64
N MET A 6 -28.95 -0.51 3.15
CA MET A 6 -27.94 -1.30 3.84
C MET A 6 -26.67 -0.45 3.90
N ALA A 7 -26.39 0.12 5.09
CA ALA A 7 -25.12 0.76 5.35
C ALA A 7 -24.05 -0.34 5.41
N VAL A 8 -23.24 -0.43 4.35
CA VAL A 8 -22.07 -1.30 4.34
C VAL A 8 -21.02 -0.65 5.23
N ASP A 9 -20.65 -1.33 6.31
CA ASP A 9 -19.60 -0.85 7.22
C ASP A 9 -18.22 -0.98 6.52
N HIS A 10 -17.65 0.17 6.19
CA HIS A 10 -16.45 0.26 5.36
C HIS A 10 -15.22 0.63 6.21
N LEU A 11 -14.55 -0.37 6.80
CA LEU A 11 -13.11 -0.23 7.09
C LEU A 11 -12.36 0.07 5.78
N ALA A 12 -11.59 1.14 5.75
CA ALA A 12 -10.75 1.48 4.59
C ALA A 12 -9.69 0.37 4.38
N PRO A 13 -9.45 -0.09 3.15
CA PRO A 13 -8.33 -0.98 2.88
C PRO A 13 -7.02 -0.25 3.14
N ASN A 14 -5.99 -0.99 3.55
CA ASN A 14 -4.64 -0.41 3.63
C ASN A 14 -4.21 0.02 2.23
N THR A 15 -3.74 1.26 2.12
CA THR A 15 -3.17 1.79 0.88
C THR A 15 -1.83 1.10 0.56
N PHE A 16 -1.39 1.18 -0.69
CA PHE A 16 -0.07 0.68 -1.10
C PHE A 16 1.04 1.22 -0.18
N ASP A 17 1.04 2.53 0.06
CA ASP A 17 2.02 3.21 0.90
C ASP A 17 2.02 2.69 2.34
N GLN A 18 0.85 2.42 2.92
CA GLN A 18 0.75 1.83 4.27
C GLN A 18 1.27 0.39 4.31
N LEU A 19 1.01 -0.40 3.26
CA LEU A 19 1.52 -1.78 3.17
C LEU A 19 3.03 -1.78 3.01
N LEU A 20 3.57 -0.91 2.16
CA LEU A 20 5.01 -0.79 1.92
C LEU A 20 5.74 -0.28 3.17
N PHE A 21 5.19 0.75 3.82
CA PHE A 21 5.75 1.26 5.07
C PHE A 21 5.80 0.19 6.16
N ASN A 22 4.70 -0.55 6.37
CA ASN A 22 4.66 -1.63 7.36
C ASN A 22 5.61 -2.79 7.01
N PHE A 23 5.73 -3.13 5.73
CA PHE A 23 6.69 -4.11 5.25
C PHE A 23 8.12 -3.68 5.58
N CYS A 24 8.49 -2.45 5.27
CA CYS A 24 9.81 -1.89 5.57
C CYS A 24 10.07 -1.90 7.08
N GLN A 25 9.11 -1.47 7.90
CA GLN A 25 9.24 -1.45 9.36
C GLN A 25 9.43 -2.85 9.96
N VAL A 26 8.63 -3.84 9.53
CA VAL A 26 8.70 -5.23 10.04
C VAL A 26 10.01 -5.91 9.66
N ASN A 27 10.55 -5.61 8.48
CA ASN A 27 11.77 -6.23 7.97
C ASN A 27 13.02 -5.36 8.21
N GLN A 28 12.89 -4.25 8.94
CA GLN A 28 13.98 -3.28 9.20
C GLN A 28 14.69 -2.80 7.93
N ILE A 29 13.92 -2.61 6.85
CA ILE A 29 14.42 -2.12 5.57
C ILE A 29 14.33 -0.59 5.58
N ASN A 30 15.44 0.07 5.28
CA ASN A 30 15.42 1.49 4.95
C ASN A 30 14.84 1.67 3.53
N PRO A 31 13.71 2.38 3.37
CA PRO A 31 13.09 2.59 2.06
C PRO A 31 14.00 3.30 1.05
N LEU A 32 14.96 4.10 1.52
CA LEU A 32 15.92 4.82 0.67
C LEU A 32 16.99 3.89 0.06
N ASP A 33 17.22 2.72 0.68
CA ASP A 33 18.18 1.72 0.20
C ASP A 33 17.53 0.74 -0.79
N VAL A 34 16.23 0.89 -1.05
CA VAL A 34 15.49 0.06 -2.00
C VAL A 34 15.68 0.61 -3.41
N VAL A 35 16.41 -0.13 -4.24
CA VAL A 35 16.59 0.21 -5.65
C VAL A 35 15.37 -0.22 -6.47
N VAL A 36 14.79 0.74 -7.19
CA VAL A 36 13.63 0.54 -8.06
C VAL A 36 14.08 0.59 -9.51
N GLY A 37 14.01 -0.55 -10.19
CA GLY A 37 14.22 -0.68 -11.62
C GLY A 37 12.93 -0.41 -12.41
N SER A 38 13.05 -0.32 -13.73
CA SER A 38 11.91 -0.16 -14.64
C SER A 38 11.98 -1.16 -15.78
N ARG A 39 10.92 -1.95 -15.96
CA ARG A 39 10.74 -2.84 -17.11
C ARG A 39 10.03 -2.08 -18.22
N ASP A 40 10.60 -2.11 -19.42
CA ASP A 40 10.10 -1.43 -20.62
C ASP A 40 9.85 0.08 -20.42
N GLY A 41 10.54 0.70 -19.46
CA GLY A 41 10.36 2.12 -19.11
C GLY A 41 9.03 2.47 -18.43
N VAL A 42 8.16 1.51 -18.13
CA VAL A 42 6.79 1.77 -17.64
C VAL A 42 6.46 1.02 -16.35
N VAL A 43 7.01 -0.18 -16.13
CA VAL A 43 6.66 -1.01 -14.98
C VAL A 43 7.79 -0.99 -13.95
N ALA A 44 7.56 -0.28 -12.84
CA ALA A 44 8.49 -0.24 -11.72
C ALA A 44 8.56 -1.62 -11.00
N PHE A 45 9.75 -2.05 -10.61
CA PHE A 45 9.96 -3.26 -9.81
C PHE A 45 11.16 -3.11 -8.87
N LEU A 46 11.16 -3.87 -7.75
CA LEU A 46 12.31 -3.93 -6.85
C LEU A 46 13.44 -4.74 -7.51
N GLU A 47 14.64 -4.16 -7.66
CA GLU A 47 15.75 -4.84 -8.34
C GLU A 47 16.26 -6.06 -7.56
N ASP A 48 16.31 -5.95 -6.22
CA ASP A 48 16.61 -7.08 -5.35
C ASP A 48 15.49 -8.14 -5.45
N THR A 49 15.86 -9.31 -5.95
CA THR A 49 14.93 -10.42 -6.19
C THR A 49 14.40 -11.02 -4.90
N ASN A 50 15.21 -11.11 -3.84
CA ASN A 50 14.78 -11.63 -2.54
C ASN A 50 13.80 -10.65 -1.90
N LEU A 51 14.12 -9.36 -1.97
CA LEU A 51 13.27 -8.29 -1.48
C LEU A 51 11.92 -8.26 -2.22
N ARG A 52 11.96 -8.42 -3.55
CA ARG A 52 10.74 -8.51 -4.38
C ARG A 52 9.85 -9.67 -3.96
N ILE A 53 10.41 -10.87 -3.80
CA ILE A 53 9.64 -12.07 -3.39
C ILE A 53 9.03 -11.86 -1.99
N ALA A 54 9.81 -11.31 -1.05
CA ALA A 54 9.33 -11.01 0.29
C ALA A 54 8.19 -9.97 0.28
N TRP A 55 8.34 -8.91 -0.53
CA TRP A 55 7.32 -7.89 -0.73
C TRP A 55 6.04 -8.48 -1.33
N GLU A 56 6.15 -9.29 -2.38
CA GLU A 56 5.00 -9.94 -3.02
C GLU A 56 4.24 -10.83 -2.04
N GLY A 57 4.96 -11.63 -1.24
CA GLY A 57 4.37 -12.47 -0.19
C GLY A 57 3.69 -11.66 0.91
N TYR A 58 4.33 -10.58 1.37
CA TYR A 58 3.74 -9.68 2.37
C TYR A 58 2.49 -8.99 1.81
N HIS A 59 2.58 -8.42 0.61
CA HIS A 59 1.47 -7.75 -0.06
C HIS A 59 0.29 -8.71 -0.25
N LEU A 60 0.50 -9.93 -0.74
CA LEU A 60 -0.58 -10.91 -0.91
C LEU A 60 -1.29 -11.26 0.40
N LYS A 61 -0.53 -11.36 1.51
CA LYS A 61 -1.07 -11.69 2.83
C LYS A 61 -1.82 -10.53 3.50
N HIS A 62 -1.36 -9.30 3.29
CA HIS A 62 -1.81 -8.13 4.04
C HIS A 62 -2.71 -7.19 3.22
N ALA A 63 -2.66 -7.23 1.89
CA ALA A 63 -3.54 -6.45 1.03
C ALA A 63 -4.97 -6.97 1.11
N ARG A 64 -5.86 -6.14 1.64
CA ARG A 64 -7.30 -6.40 1.67
C ARG A 64 -7.95 -5.67 0.52
N LEU A 65 -8.20 -6.37 -0.58
CA LEU A 65 -8.96 -5.80 -1.69
C LEU A 65 -10.44 -5.71 -1.31
N ARG A 66 -11.02 -4.51 -1.40
CA ARG A 66 -12.45 -4.28 -1.23
C ARG A 66 -13.01 -3.69 -2.51
N ILE A 67 -14.13 -4.22 -2.98
CA ILE A 67 -14.89 -3.62 -4.08
C ILE A 67 -15.56 -2.36 -3.52
N ILE A 68 -15.07 -1.20 -3.92
CA ILE A 68 -15.68 0.09 -3.62
C ILE A 68 -16.21 0.69 -4.92
N SER A 69 -17.40 1.32 -4.86
CA SER A 69 -17.91 2.05 -6.01
C SER A 69 -16.99 3.24 -6.32
N LYS A 70 -16.86 3.59 -7.61
CA LYS A 70 -16.09 4.77 -8.05
C LYS A 70 -16.46 6.03 -7.27
N THR A 71 -17.75 6.23 -7.00
CA THR A 71 -18.29 7.36 -6.25
C THR A 71 -17.93 7.32 -4.76
N GLY A 72 -17.86 6.12 -4.16
CA GLY A 72 -17.42 5.94 -2.78
C GLY A 72 -15.93 6.23 -2.60
N ASN A 73 -15.09 5.77 -3.53
CA ASN A 73 -13.64 5.98 -3.48
C ASN A 73 -13.26 7.48 -3.40
N LEU A 74 -13.93 8.33 -4.18
CA LEU A 74 -13.64 9.76 -4.22
C LEU A 74 -14.02 10.52 -2.93
N LYS A 75 -14.81 9.91 -2.05
CA LYS A 75 -15.26 10.50 -0.79
C LYS A 75 -14.45 10.02 0.42
N LEU A 76 -13.55 9.06 0.24
CA LEU A 76 -12.74 8.54 1.34
C LEU A 76 -11.57 9.49 1.64
N PRO A 77 -11.36 9.88 2.90
CA PRO A 77 -10.19 10.66 3.29
C PRO A 77 -8.93 9.81 3.07
N LYS A 78 -7.93 10.37 2.37
CA LYS A 78 -6.61 9.74 2.27
C LYS A 78 -5.86 10.00 3.58
N PRO A 79 -5.44 8.95 4.33
CA PRO A 79 -4.68 9.15 5.56
C PRO A 79 -3.33 9.81 5.22
N PRO A 80 -2.90 10.82 5.99
CA PRO A 80 -1.56 11.39 5.84
C PRO A 80 -0.51 10.36 6.28
N ILE A 81 0.52 10.16 5.47
CA ILE A 81 1.62 9.25 5.78
C ILE A 81 2.85 10.10 6.11
N PRO A 82 3.46 9.94 7.31
CA PRO A 82 4.53 10.79 7.79
C PRO A 82 5.88 10.38 7.20
N TRP A 83 6.02 10.47 5.87
CA TRP A 83 7.26 10.13 5.15
C TRP A 83 8.50 10.85 5.69
N THR A 84 8.34 12.07 6.19
CA THR A 84 9.41 12.88 6.77
C THR A 84 10.02 12.30 8.04
N ALA A 85 9.31 11.43 8.77
CA ALA A 85 9.85 10.79 9.98
C ALA A 85 10.68 9.54 9.67
N VAL A 86 10.60 9.03 8.43
CA VAL A 86 11.21 7.77 8.01
C VAL A 86 12.46 8.02 7.16
N CYS A 87 12.49 9.14 6.43
CA CYS A 87 13.57 9.51 5.52
C CYS A 87 14.55 10.54 6.12
N SER A 88 14.69 10.61 7.45
CA SER A 88 15.69 11.49 8.05
C SER A 88 17.10 11.11 7.56
N PRO A 89 17.89 12.04 7.02
CA PRO A 89 19.28 11.76 6.69
C PRO A 89 20.06 11.56 8.00
N LEU A 90 20.96 10.57 7.99
CA LEU A 90 22.05 10.45 8.95
C LEU A 90 22.99 11.66 8.84
#